data_AF-A0A950TTJ9-F1
#
_entry.id   AF-A0A950TTJ9-F1
#
_cell.length_a   1.000
_cell.length_b   1.000
_cell.length_c   1.000
_cell.angle_alpha   90.00
_cell.angle_beta   90.00
_cell.angle_gamma   90.00
#
_symmetry.space_group_name_H-M   'P 1'
#
loop_
_entity.id
_entity.type
_entity.pdbx_description
1 polymer ?
#
loop_
_entity_poly.entity_id
_entity_poly.type
_entity_poly.pdbx_seq_one_letter_code
_entity_poly.pdbx_strand_id
1 'polypeptide(L)' 'MEDTTTLSTVIDTRVKDALTRFCKRRGIKMRYLIEQALIEQLEDEIDLEAYRERRNEETFSLEEVLASIENKKR' A
#
# COMPACT_ATOMS: atom_id res chain seq x y z
N MET A 1 4.99 -24.59 -2.02
CA MET A 1 5.15 -23.99 -0.68
C MET A 1 5.61 -22.58 -0.93
N GLU A 2 4.86 -21.58 -0.46
CA GLU A 2 5.38 -20.21 -0.48
C GLU A 2 6.60 -20.15 0.45
N ASP A 3 7.73 -19.73 -0.09
CA ASP A 3 8.99 -19.68 0.64
C ASP A 3 8.93 -18.53 1.66
N THR A 4 8.66 -18.87 2.93
CA THR A 4 8.69 -17.89 4.02
C THR A 4 10.12 -17.69 4.51
N THR A 5 10.54 -16.43 4.68
CA THR A 5 11.83 -16.07 5.28
C THR A 5 11.65 -15.41 6.65
N THR A 6 12.72 -15.35 7.44
CA THR A 6 12.72 -14.71 8.77
C THR A 6 13.18 -13.27 8.66
N LEU A 7 12.40 -12.34 9.21
CA LEU A 7 12.80 -10.96 9.45
C LEU A 7 13.22 -10.78 10.91
N SER A 8 14.49 -10.45 11.13
CA SER A 8 15.02 -10.12 12.45
C SER A 8 15.28 -8.62 12.54
N THR A 9 14.77 -7.97 13.59
CA THR A 9 14.96 -6.54 13.83
C THR A 9 14.93 -6.23 15.33
N VAL A 10 15.37 -5.03 15.68
CA VAL A 10 15.32 -4.50 17.05
C VAL A 10 14.27 -3.40 17.11
N ILE A 11 13.38 -3.49 18.08
CA ILE A 11 12.36 -2.45 18.34
C ILE A 11 12.39 -2.05 19.81
N ASP A 12 11.92 -0.85 20.10
CA ASP A 12 11.78 -0.36 21.46
C ASP A 12 10.88 -1.31 22.30
N THR A 13 11.30 -1.58 23.54
CA THR A 13 10.58 -2.48 24.45
C THR A 13 9.13 -2.05 24.68
N ARG A 14 8.87 -0.74 24.77
CA ARG A 14 7.51 -0.19 24.96
C ARG A 14 6.63 -0.48 23.74
N VAL A 15 7.20 -0.42 22.54
CA VAL A 15 6.49 -0.77 21.30
C VAL A 15 6.17 -2.26 21.28
N LYS A 16 7.14 -3.11 21.64
CA LYS A 16 6.92 -4.57 21.74
C LYS A 16 5.80 -4.91 22.73
N ASP A 17 5.76 -4.24 23.88
CA ASP A 17 4.72 -4.42 24.89
C ASP A 17 3.35 -3.98 24.38
N ALA A 18 3.28 -2.82 23.73
CA ALA A 18 2.06 -2.29 23.13
C ALA A 18 1.51 -3.25 22.06
N LEU A 19 2.36 -3.71 21.13
CA LEU A 19 2.01 -4.69 20.10
C LEU A 19 1.50 -5.99 20.72
N THR A 20 2.18 -6.48 21.77
CA THR A 20 1.77 -7.71 22.46
C THR A 20 0.38 -7.58 23.06
N ARG A 21 0.10 -6.47 23.76
CA ARG A 21 -1.22 -6.21 24.34
C ARG A 21 -2.29 -6.04 23.27
N PHE A 22 -1.98 -5.32 22.19
CA PHE A 22 -2.89 -5.12 21.07
C PHE A 22 -3.28 -6.45 20.41
N CYS A 23 -2.28 -7.26 20.06
CA CYS A 23 -2.47 -8.56 19.42
C CYS A 23 -3.29 -9.51 20.30
N LYS A 24 -2.98 -9.57 21.61
CA LYS A 24 -3.73 -10.38 22.58
C LYS A 24 -5.20 -10.00 22.65
N ARG A 25 -5.52 -8.70 22.71
CA ARG A 25 -6.92 -8.24 22.77
C ARG A 25 -7.71 -8.55 21.50
N ARG A 26 -7.04 -8.60 20.35
CA ARG A 26 -7.66 -8.82 19.02
C ARG A 26 -7.62 -10.27 18.56
N GLY A 27 -6.93 -11.16 19.28
CA GLY A 27 -6.78 -12.57 18.89
C GLY A 27 -5.93 -12.79 17.63
N ILE A 28 -5.05 -11.84 17.29
CA ILE A 28 -4.22 -11.90 16.07
C ILE A 28 -2.77 -12.23 16.40
N LYS A 29 -2.07 -12.89 15.47
CA LYS A 29 -0.63 -13.17 15.59
C LYS A 29 0.17 -11.90 15.27
N MET A 30 1.16 -11.59 16.08
CA MET A 30 2.02 -10.42 15.87
C MET A 30 2.76 -10.46 14.53
N ARG A 31 3.20 -11.65 14.08
CA ARG A 31 3.80 -11.82 12.74
C ARG A 31 2.88 -11.30 11.64
N TYR A 32 1.61 -11.72 11.67
CA TYR A 32 0.61 -11.29 10.69
C TYR A 32 0.43 -9.77 10.71
N LEU A 33 0.29 -9.18 11.90
CA LEU A 33 0.17 -7.73 12.02
C LEU A 33 1.37 -6.97 11.42
N ILE A 34 2.59 -7.42 11.74
CA ILE A 34 3.82 -6.79 11.22
C ILE A 34 3.91 -6.95 9.71
N GLU A 35 3.62 -8.15 9.20
CA GLU A 35 3.65 -8.45 7.77
C GLU A 35 2.64 -7.59 6.99
N GLN A 36 1.40 -7.45 7.48
CA GLN A 36 0.40 -6.58 6.86
C GLN A 36 0.81 -5.11 6.90
N ALA A 37 1.32 -4.62 8.03
CA ALA A 37 1.77 -3.22 8.13
C ALA A 37 2.94 -2.92 7.19
N LEU A 38 3.84 -3.89 6.96
CA LEU A 38 4.92 -3.75 5.99
C LEU A 38 4.42 -3.77 4.55
N ILE A 39 3.45 -4.63 4.23
CA ILE A 39 2.83 -4.67 2.90
C ILE A 39 2.14 -3.34 2.60
N GLU A 40 1.30 -2.85 3.51
CA GLU A 40 0.57 -1.59 3.36
C GLU A 40 1.54 -0.42 3.12
N GLN A 41 2.60 -0.32 3.93
CA GLN A 41 3.61 0.74 3.77
C GLN A 41 4.35 0.65 2.43
N LEU A 42 4.62 -0.57 1.92
CA LEU A 42 5.30 -0.75 0.63
C LEU A 42 4.38 -0.45 -0.55
N GLU A 43 3.11 -0.86 -0.46
CA GLU A 43 2.09 -0.55 -1.47
C GLU A 43 1.89 0.97 -1.59
N ASP A 44 1.79 1.69 -0.47
CA ASP A 44 1.68 3.14 -0.45
C ASP A 44 2.86 3.83 -1.14
N GLU A 45 4.10 3.37 -0.90
CA GLU A 45 5.28 3.94 -1.56
C GLU A 45 5.31 3.67 -3.07
N ILE A 46 4.89 2.47 -3.50
CA ILE A 46 4.76 2.13 -4.93
C ILE A 46 3.72 3.03 -5.60
N ASP A 47 2.57 3.25 -4.96
CA ASP A 47 1.51 4.12 -5.47
C ASP A 47 1.98 5.58 -5.57
N LEU A 48 2.73 6.06 -4.59
CA LEU A 48 3.33 7.40 -4.63
C LEU A 48 4.38 7.55 -5.73
N GLU A 49 5.18 6.51 -5.97
CA GLU A 49 6.15 6.48 -7.06
C GLU A 49 5.44 6.51 -8.41
N ALA A 50 4.45 5.64 -8.62
CA ALA A 50 3.63 5.63 -9.83
C ALA A 50 2.97 7.01 -10.06
N TYR A 51 2.39 7.62 -9.02
CA TYR A 51 1.81 8.96 -9.12
C TYR A 51 2.84 10.02 -9.56
N ARG A 52 4.10 9.93 -9.08
CA ARG A 52 5.17 10.87 -9.46
C ARG A 52 5.58 10.68 -10.92
N GLU A 53 5.65 9.46 -11.42
CA GLU A 53 5.98 9.17 -12.83
C GLU A 53 4.94 9.72 -13.79
N ARG A 54 3.66 9.69 -13.39
CA ARG A 54 2.53 10.16 -14.20
C ARG A 54 2.42 11.69 -14.31
N ARG A 55 3.29 12.46 -13.65
CA ARG A 55 3.24 13.93 -13.68
C ARG A 55 3.51 14.57 -15.04
N ASN A 56 4.12 13.83 -15.97
CA ASN A 56 4.40 14.29 -17.32
C ASN A 56 3.44 13.68 -18.37
N GLU A 57 2.34 13.04 -17.94
CA GLU A 57 1.31 12.56 -18.86
C GLU A 57 0.61 13.71 -19.57
N GLU A 58 0.20 13.47 -20.81
CA GLU A 58 -0.64 14.40 -21.56
C GLU A 58 -1.98 14.57 -20.84
N THR A 59 -2.33 15.81 -20.54
CA THR A 59 -3.61 16.14 -19.89
C THR A 59 -4.62 16.57 -20.93
N PHE A 60 -5.81 15.99 -20.88
CA PHE A 60 -6.93 16.38 -21.74
C PHE A 60 -7.99 17.10 -20.92
N SER A 61 -8.55 18.17 -21.48
CA SER A 61 -9.75 18.82 -20.95
C SER A 61 -10.95 17.88 -21.02
N LEU A 62 -11.95 18.14 -20.18
CA LEU A 62 -13.19 17.36 -20.19
C LEU A 62 -13.87 17.43 -21.56
N GLU A 63 -13.84 18.61 -22.19
CA GLU A 63 -14.42 18.86 -23.51
C GLU A 63 -13.77 18.01 -24.60
N GLU A 64 -12.43 17.92 -24.60
CA GLU A 64 -11.67 17.07 -25.54
C GLU A 64 -12.02 15.59 -25.36
N VAL A 65 -12.14 15.13 -24.12
CA VAL A 65 -12.52 13.75 -23.82
C VAL A 65 -13.93 13.45 -24.29
N LEU A 66 -14.90 14.32 -24.01
CA LEU A 66 -16.30 14.14 -24.42
C LEU A 66 -16.44 14.09 -25.95
N ALA A 67 -15.76 14.98 -26.68
CA ALA A 67 -15.74 14.98 -28.14
C ALA A 67 -15.16 13.67 -28.70
N SER A 68 -14.10 13.12 -28.07
CA SER A 68 -13.51 11.85 -28.50
C SER A 68 -14.44 10.64 -28.32
N ILE A 69 -15.28 10.66 -27.27
CA ILE A 69 -16.23 9.59 -26.96
C ILE A 69 -17.43 9.61 -27.90
N GLU A 70 -17.97 10.80 -28.22
CA GLU A 70 -19.07 10.93 -29.18
C GLU A 70 -18.67 10.48 -30.58
N ASN A 71 -17.44 10.79 -31.00
CA ASN A 71 -16.90 10.36 -32.29
C ASN A 71 -16.65 8.85 -32.38
N LYS A 72 -16.36 8.16 -31.26
CA LYS A 72 -16.17 6.69 -31.21
C LYS A 72 -17.45 5.87 -31.30
N LYS A 73 -18.63 6.48 -31.07
CA LYS A 73 -19.94 5.81 -31.15
C LYS A 73 -20.56 5.84 -32.56
N ARG A 74 -19.93 6.51 -33.51
CA ARG A 74 -20.29 6.52 -34.94
C ARG A 74 -19.48 5.50 -35.72
#